data_AF-A0A401U7X7-F1
#
_entry.id   AF-A0A401U7X7-F1
#
_cell.length_a   1.000
_cell.length_b   1.000
_cell.length_c   1.000
_cell.angle_alpha   90.00
_cell.angle_beta   90.00
_cell.angle_gamma   90.00
#
_symmetry.space_group_name_H-M   'P 1'
#
loop_
_entity.id
_entity.type
_entity.pdbx_description
1 polymer ?
#
loop_
_entity_poly.entity_id
_entity_poly.type
_entity_poly.pdbx_seq_one_letter_code
_entity_poly.pdbx_strand_id
1 'polypeptide(L)'
;MSNEKNKHMKAFVSILAISFILSGCSEENVGTSTCLTPATLRDMSGLDGCGWVFELNDGTKLSPYWIMFCGTPPLPKEVTEDPLYNFEYVDGKQVMINYEIIPDIVTACMAAEVVKIKCISDRPLPGNE
;
A
#
# COMPACT_ATOMS: atom_id res chain seq x y z
N MET A 1 8.27 2.88 -86.76
CA MET A 1 9.72 3.15 -86.64
C MET A 1 9.96 3.74 -85.25
N SER A 2 10.97 3.24 -84.51
CA SER A 2 11.26 3.37 -83.06
C SER A 2 10.20 2.76 -82.13
N ASN A 3 10.34 1.65 -81.39
CA ASN A 3 11.44 0.92 -80.72
C ASN A 3 12.16 1.68 -79.60
N GLU A 4 11.75 1.45 -78.34
CA GLU A 4 12.64 1.50 -77.18
C GLU A 4 12.22 0.50 -76.08
N LYS A 5 12.71 -0.73 -76.27
CA LYS A 5 13.29 -1.67 -75.31
C LYS A 5 12.77 -1.73 -73.85
N ASN A 6 12.03 -2.81 -73.62
CA ASN A 6 11.86 -3.62 -72.42
C ASN A 6 13.02 -3.59 -71.39
N LYS A 7 12.68 -3.52 -70.10
CA LYS A 7 13.45 -4.22 -69.05
C LYS A 7 12.55 -4.72 -67.91
N HIS A 8 12.17 -5.98 -68.08
CA HIS A 8 11.92 -7.02 -67.06
C HIS A 8 11.80 -6.60 -65.59
N MET A 9 10.60 -6.84 -65.05
CA MET A 9 10.35 -7.84 -64.01
C MET A 9 11.38 -7.91 -62.88
N LYS A 10 11.01 -7.41 -61.70
CA LYS A 10 11.10 -8.12 -60.41
C LYS A 10 10.47 -7.28 -59.30
N ALA A 11 9.56 -7.91 -58.58
CA ALA A 11 9.01 -7.46 -57.31
C ALA A 11 10.12 -7.11 -56.31
N PHE A 12 9.84 -6.14 -55.42
CA PHE A 12 10.13 -6.11 -53.98
C PHE A 12 10.35 -4.68 -53.46
N VAL A 13 10.03 -4.53 -52.17
CA VAL A 13 10.39 -3.41 -51.26
C VAL A 13 9.46 -2.20 -51.39
N SER A 14 8.41 -2.08 -50.57
CA SER A 14 8.39 -1.70 -49.14
C SER A 14 8.95 -0.29 -48.89
N ILE A 15 8.39 0.39 -47.87
CA ILE A 15 8.75 1.70 -47.27
C ILE A 15 7.67 2.78 -47.48
N LEU A 16 6.77 2.88 -46.51
CA LEU A 16 6.13 4.09 -45.91
C LEU A 16 5.09 3.53 -44.92
N ALA A 17 4.94 3.92 -43.65
CA ALA A 17 5.34 5.11 -42.91
C ALA A 17 5.33 4.75 -41.40
N ILE A 18 6.36 5.18 -40.67
CA ILE A 18 6.30 6.18 -39.57
C ILE A 18 5.64 5.70 -38.26
N SER A 19 6.53 5.54 -37.27
CA SER A 19 6.41 5.81 -35.83
C SER A 19 5.05 5.69 -35.15
N PHE A 20 4.96 4.73 -34.22
CA PHE A 20 4.24 4.95 -32.97
C PHE A 20 5.09 4.47 -31.78
N ILE A 21 5.74 5.45 -31.17
CA ILE A 21 5.89 5.72 -29.74
C ILE A 21 6.25 4.52 -28.83
N LEU A 22 7.45 4.64 -28.25
CA LEU A 22 7.87 3.91 -27.05
C LEU A 22 6.85 4.12 -25.91
N SER A 23 6.25 3.03 -25.47
CA SER A 23 5.59 2.89 -24.16
C SER A 23 6.06 1.57 -23.56
N GLY A 24 6.65 1.50 -22.37
CA GLY A 24 7.01 2.54 -21.41
C GLY A 24 7.97 1.94 -20.39
N CYS A 25 8.72 2.80 -19.71
CA CYS A 25 9.29 2.42 -18.43
C CYS A 25 8.14 2.26 -17.44
N SER A 26 7.87 1.03 -17.01
CA SER A 26 7.38 0.87 -15.64
C SER A 26 8.62 0.95 -14.77
N GLU A 27 8.89 2.15 -14.25
CA GLU A 27 9.64 2.24 -13.01
C GLU A 27 8.90 1.35 -12.00
N GLU A 28 9.61 0.30 -11.57
CA GLU A 28 9.35 -0.44 -10.36
C GLU A 28 9.18 0.55 -9.20
N ASN A 29 7.96 1.02 -9.01
CA ASN A 29 7.62 1.84 -7.87
C ASN A 29 7.68 0.93 -6.65
N VAL A 30 8.83 1.01 -5.96
CA VAL A 30 9.02 0.85 -4.52
C VAL A 30 7.74 0.40 -3.84
N GLY A 31 7.68 -0.87 -3.42
CA GLY A 31 6.50 -1.54 -2.90
C GLY A 31 5.55 -0.63 -2.13
N THR A 32 4.58 -0.07 -2.83
CA THR A 32 3.44 0.57 -2.22
C THR A 32 2.65 -0.56 -1.61
N SER A 33 2.84 -0.82 -0.32
CA SER A 33 1.88 -1.60 0.44
C SER A 33 0.58 -0.80 0.39
N THR A 34 -0.26 -1.11 -0.59
CA THR A 34 -1.52 -0.42 -0.74
C THR A 34 -2.34 -0.71 0.51
N CYS A 35 -2.79 0.33 1.19
CA CYS A 35 -3.67 0.18 2.33
C CYS A 35 -5.07 -0.13 1.79
N LEU A 36 -5.46 -1.40 1.86
CA LEU A 36 -6.67 -1.91 1.20
C LEU A 36 -7.77 -2.27 2.19
N THR A 37 -7.43 -2.46 3.47
CA THR A 37 -8.39 -2.94 4.45
C THR A 37 -9.02 -1.76 5.19
N PRO A 38 -10.33 -1.49 5.03
CA PRO A 38 -11.02 -0.46 5.78
C PRO A 38 -11.10 -0.84 7.26
N ALA A 39 -10.83 0.12 8.13
CA ALA A 39 -10.95 -0.03 9.58
C ALA A 39 -11.44 1.28 10.21
N THR A 40 -12.05 1.14 11.39
CA THR A 40 -12.43 2.27 12.24
C THR A 40 -11.63 2.22 13.54
N LEU A 41 -11.02 3.34 13.92
CA LEU A 41 -10.38 3.47 15.22
C LEU A 41 -11.42 3.39 16.33
N ARG A 42 -11.10 2.61 17.37
CA ARG A 42 -11.88 2.53 18.61
C ARG A 42 -11.01 2.74 19.82
N ASP A 43 -11.46 3.58 20.74
CA ASP A 43 -10.88 3.68 22.08
C ASP A 43 -11.44 2.57 22.97
N MET A 44 -10.59 1.62 23.36
CA MET A 44 -10.95 0.55 24.30
C MET A 44 -10.21 0.69 25.64
N SER A 45 -9.67 1.86 25.98
CA SER A 45 -8.98 2.11 27.25
C SER A 45 -9.84 1.90 28.51
N GLY A 46 -11.17 1.81 28.36
CA GLY A 46 -12.09 1.42 29.42
C GLY A 46 -12.07 -0.08 29.76
N LEU A 47 -11.37 -0.91 28.99
CA LEU A 47 -11.20 -2.34 29.21
C LEU A 47 -9.75 -2.65 29.64
N ASP A 48 -9.59 -3.53 30.62
CA ASP A 48 -8.28 -3.84 31.19
C ASP A 48 -7.28 -4.30 30.12
N GLY A 49 -6.10 -3.67 30.12
CA GLY A 49 -5.03 -3.95 29.16
C GLY A 49 -5.26 -3.49 27.72
N CYS A 50 -6.44 -2.95 27.39
CA CYS A 50 -6.75 -2.44 26.06
C CYS A 50 -6.41 -0.95 25.92
N GLY A 51 -6.22 -0.53 24.67
CA GLY A 51 -6.01 0.87 24.29
C GLY A 51 -6.73 1.13 22.98
N TRP A 52 -6.04 1.79 22.04
CA TRP A 52 -6.57 1.97 20.69
C TRP A 52 -6.54 0.67 19.89
N VAL A 53 -7.65 0.37 19.20
CA VAL A 53 -7.75 -0.75 18.27
C VAL A 53 -8.27 -0.30 16.91
N PHE A 54 -7.97 -1.09 15.88
CA PHE A 54 -8.58 -0.99 14.57
C PHE A 54 -9.70 -2.03 14.46
N GLU A 55 -10.94 -1.56 14.37
CA GLU A 55 -12.12 -2.42 14.15
C GLU A 55 -12.40 -2.54 12.64
N LEU A 56 -12.36 -3.76 12.13
CA LEU A 56 -12.68 -4.08 10.73
C LEU A 56 -14.19 -4.11 10.50
N ASN A 57 -14.60 -4.13 9.24
CA ASN A 57 -16.02 -4.15 8.84
C ASN A 57 -16.79 -5.37 9.35
N ASP A 58 -16.12 -6.50 9.62
CA ASP A 58 -16.71 -7.71 10.18
C ASP A 58 -16.78 -7.70 11.72
N GLY A 59 -16.30 -6.62 12.36
CA GLY A 59 -16.24 -6.46 13.81
C GLY A 59 -14.97 -7.01 14.46
N THR A 60 -14.07 -7.64 13.69
CA THR A 60 -12.75 -8.08 14.14
C THR A 60 -11.96 -6.87 14.66
N LYS A 61 -11.29 -7.03 15.80
CA LYS A 61 -10.50 -5.97 16.43
C LYS A 61 -9.03 -6.32 16.39
N LEU A 62 -8.23 -5.36 15.94
CA LEU A 62 -6.80 -5.50 15.81
C LEU A 62 -6.10 -4.52 16.75
N SER A 63 -5.29 -5.04 17.66
CA SER A 63 -4.42 -4.24 18.51
C SER A 63 -3.08 -4.04 17.80
N PRO A 64 -2.64 -2.81 17.54
CA PRO A 64 -1.31 -2.59 16.99
C PRO A 64 -0.25 -3.04 17.99
N TYR A 65 0.82 -3.64 17.49
CA TYR A 65 2.01 -3.93 18.26
C TYR A 65 2.78 -2.63 18.50
N TRP A 66 2.83 -2.20 19.76
CA TRP A 66 3.49 -0.96 20.14
C TRP A 66 4.98 -1.17 20.33
N ILE A 67 5.79 -0.54 19.47
CA ILE A 67 7.24 -0.49 19.64
C ILE A 67 7.56 0.56 20.71
N MET A 68 7.69 0.12 21.97
CA MET A 68 8.08 0.99 23.07
C MET A 68 9.60 1.21 23.04
N PHE A 69 10.05 2.41 22.64
CA PHE A 69 11.44 2.81 22.76
C PHE A 69 11.62 3.91 23.80
N CYS A 70 12.51 3.69 24.77
CA CYS A 70 12.91 4.69 25.76
C CYS A 70 14.38 5.08 25.51
N GLY A 71 14.61 6.31 25.05
CA GLY A 71 15.96 6.81 24.79
C GLY A 71 15.98 8.24 24.22
N THR A 72 17.16 8.81 24.08
CA THR A 72 17.37 10.13 23.45
C THR A 72 17.69 10.00 21.97
N PRO A 73 17.37 11.00 21.13
CA PRO A 73 17.70 11.00 19.71
C PRO A 73 19.20 10.79 19.41
N PRO A 74 19.56 10.26 18.22
CA PRO A 74 18.66 9.84 17.14
C PRO A 74 17.96 8.51 17.46
N LEU A 75 16.66 8.44 17.14
CA LEU A 75 15.86 7.24 17.34
C LEU A 75 16.20 6.18 16.26
N PRO A 76 16.02 4.88 16.56
CA PRO A 76 16.15 3.83 15.56
C PRO A 76 15.16 4.03 14.40
N LYS A 77 15.59 3.69 13.18
CA LYS A 77 14.74 3.80 11.99
C LYS A 77 13.42 3.06 12.13
N GLU A 78 13.44 1.89 12.75
CA GLU A 78 12.23 1.09 12.99
C GLU A 78 11.15 1.86 13.76
N VAL A 79 11.54 2.77 14.66
CA VAL A 79 10.59 3.62 15.40
C VAL A 79 10.11 4.78 14.53
N THR A 80 11.03 5.46 13.84
CA THR A 80 10.69 6.67 13.05
C THR A 80 9.98 6.37 11.73
N GLU A 81 10.13 5.16 11.19
CA GLU A 81 9.48 4.68 9.97
C GLU A 81 8.19 3.88 10.27
N ASP A 82 7.83 3.69 11.55
CA ASP A 82 6.56 3.07 11.91
C ASP A 82 5.39 3.94 11.42
N PRO A 83 4.41 3.37 10.70
CA PRO A 83 3.22 4.10 10.22
C PRO A 83 2.45 4.83 11.33
N LEU A 84 2.60 4.38 12.58
CA LEU A 84 1.92 4.89 13.75
C LEU A 84 2.74 5.92 14.55
N TYR A 85 4.00 6.21 14.18
CA TYR A 85 4.91 7.07 14.95
C TYR A 85 4.35 8.48 15.23
N ASN A 86 3.71 9.10 14.24
CA ASN A 86 3.07 10.42 14.34
C ASN A 86 1.57 10.35 14.04
N PHE A 87 0.95 9.19 14.21
CA PHE A 87 -0.45 9.01 13.87
C PHE A 87 -1.36 9.61 14.96
N GLU A 88 -2.38 10.36 14.55
CA GLU A 88 -3.36 10.94 15.46
C GLU A 88 -4.51 9.96 15.69
N TYR A 89 -4.70 9.57 16.95
CA TYR A 89 -5.75 8.65 17.37
C TYR A 89 -7.00 9.41 17.79
N VAL A 90 -8.09 9.19 17.05
CA VAL A 90 -9.40 9.77 17.31
C VAL A 90 -10.44 8.66 17.19
N ASP A 91 -11.28 8.51 18.22
CA ASP A 91 -12.34 7.50 18.21
C ASP A 91 -13.31 7.74 17.04
N GLY A 92 -13.63 6.67 16.32
CA GLY A 92 -14.46 6.74 15.12
C GLY A 92 -13.75 7.18 13.84
N LYS A 93 -12.44 7.50 13.87
CA LYS A 93 -11.67 7.82 12.66
C LYS A 93 -11.63 6.60 11.73
N GLN A 94 -12.06 6.79 10.49
CA GLN A 94 -11.98 5.76 9.45
C GLN A 94 -10.66 5.87 8.70
N VAL A 95 -10.03 4.72 8.46
CA VAL A 95 -8.75 4.61 7.76
C VAL A 95 -8.72 3.37 6.89
N MET A 96 -7.80 3.35 5.95
CA MET A 96 -7.37 2.15 5.24
C MET A 96 -6.05 1.68 5.82
N ILE A 97 -5.91 0.39 6.08
CA ILE A 97 -4.69 -0.23 6.62
C ILE A 97 -4.24 -1.42 5.78
N ASN A 98 -2.98 -1.80 5.97
CA ASN A 98 -2.48 -3.14 5.70
C ASN A 98 -1.73 -3.60 6.96
N TYR A 99 -1.84 -4.87 7.30
CA TYR A 99 -1.32 -5.40 8.57
C TYR A 99 -0.88 -6.84 8.43
N GLU A 100 0.02 -7.25 9.32
CA GLU A 100 0.41 -8.64 9.51
C GLU A 100 0.08 -9.06 10.93
N ILE A 101 -0.59 -10.21 11.08
CA ILE A 101 -0.83 -10.81 12.38
C ILE A 101 0.51 -11.27 12.94
N ILE A 102 0.76 -10.96 14.22
CA ILE A 102 1.93 -11.47 14.94
C ILE A 102 1.47 -12.68 15.76
N PRO A 103 1.79 -13.91 15.34
CA PRO A 103 1.40 -15.10 16.08
C PRO A 103 2.08 -15.14 17.45
N ASP A 104 1.46 -15.86 18.37
CA ASP A 104 2.00 -16.18 19.71
C ASP A 104 2.27 -14.97 20.63
N ILE A 105 1.84 -13.76 20.24
CA ILE A 105 1.76 -12.62 21.15
C ILE A 105 0.36 -12.52 21.72
N VAL A 106 0.26 -12.69 23.04
CA VAL A 106 -0.94 -12.38 23.80
C VAL A 106 -0.71 -11.07 24.54
N THR A 107 -1.73 -10.21 24.56
CA THR A 107 -1.71 -9.01 25.40
C THR A 107 -2.72 -9.16 26.52
N ALA A 108 -2.63 -8.27 27.52
CA ALA A 108 -3.69 -8.16 28.52
C ALA A 108 -5.04 -7.81 27.86
N CYS A 109 -5.04 -7.15 26.70
CA CYS A 109 -6.23 -6.96 25.89
C CYS A 109 -6.62 -8.27 25.20
N MET A 110 -7.48 -9.06 25.84
CA MET A 110 -8.04 -10.31 25.30
C MET A 110 -9.12 -10.08 24.22
N ALA A 111 -9.42 -8.81 23.89
CA ALA A 111 -10.50 -8.44 22.98
C ALA A 111 -10.03 -8.18 21.54
N ALA A 112 -8.73 -8.27 21.26
CA ALA A 112 -8.15 -7.94 19.96
C ALA A 112 -6.95 -8.81 19.60
N GLU A 113 -6.79 -9.11 18.31
CA GLU A 113 -5.61 -9.81 17.79
C GLU A 113 -4.45 -8.84 17.61
N VAL A 114 -3.23 -9.27 17.92
CA VAL A 114 -2.05 -8.41 17.83
C VAL A 114 -1.50 -8.38 16.40
N VAL A 115 -1.32 -7.18 15.85
CA VAL A 115 -0.87 -6.99 14.48
C VAL A 115 0.24 -5.95 14.36
N LYS A 116 1.12 -6.10 13.37
CA LYS A 116 2.00 -5.03 12.90
C LYS A 116 1.31 -4.29 11.76
N ILE A 117 1.00 -3.01 11.96
CA ILE A 117 0.50 -2.15 10.89
C ILE A 117 1.65 -1.87 9.92
N LYS A 118 1.44 -2.19 8.64
CA LYS A 118 2.40 -2.00 7.56
C LYS A 118 2.21 -0.69 6.84
N CYS A 119 0.97 -0.22 6.79
CA CYS A 119 0.63 1.09 6.24
C CYS A 119 -0.71 1.57 6.80
N ILE A 120 -0.92 2.89 6.77
CA ILE A 120 -2.17 3.55 7.14
C ILE A 120 -2.42 4.75 6.22
N SER A 121 -3.68 4.97 5.84
CA SER A 121 -4.11 6.08 4.99
C SER A 121 -5.49 6.58 5.40
N ASP A 122 -5.66 7.90 5.43
CA ASP A 122 -6.96 8.55 5.67
C ASP A 122 -7.86 8.56 4.42
N ARG A 123 -7.33 8.19 3.25
CA ARG A 123 -8.07 8.19 1.98
C ARG A 123 -8.61 6.79 1.67
N PRO A 124 -9.92 6.63 1.39
CA PRO A 124 -10.40 5.48 0.65
C PRO A 124 -9.71 5.46 -0.73
N LEU A 125 -9.41 4.26 -1.24
CA LEU A 125 -8.76 4.11 -2.54
C LEU A 125 -9.56 4.86 -3.63
N PRO A 126 -8.90 5.49 -4.61
CA PRO A 126 -9.59 5.93 -5.81
C PRO A 126 -10.19 4.69 -6.48
N GLY A 127 -11.52 4.60 -6.50
CA GLY A 127 -12.22 3.58 -7.25
C GLY A 127 -11.84 3.73 -8.72
N ASN A 128 -11.43 2.64 -9.36
CA ASN A 128 -11.25 2.63 -10.80
C ASN A 128 -12.66 2.66 -11.42
N GLU A 129 -13.11 3.85 -11.84
CA GLU A 129 -14.28 4.03 -12.72
C GLU A 129 -14.03 3.41 -14.10
#